data_AF-A0A8T4ZA62-F1
#
_entry.id   AF-A0A8T4ZA62-F1
#
_cell.length_a   1.000
_cell.length_b   1.000
_cell.length_c   1.000
_cell.angle_alpha   90.00
_cell.angle_beta   90.00
_cell.angle_gamma   90.00
#
_symmetry.space_group_name_H-M   'P 1'
#
loop_
_entity.id
_entity.type
_entity.pdbx_description
1 polymer ?
#
loop_
_entity_poly.entity_id
_entity_poly.type
_entity_poly.pdbx_seq_one_letter_code
_entity_poly.pdbx_strand_id
1 'polypeptide(L)'
;MSFDVMMESNRPLPLFRRGKVRDLYDMGKFLLIVSTDRISAFDFVLPNGIPSKGWALNMLSVYWFEKTKNIFPNHFIEKVDDRSMKVLKAERIDVEWVARSYLYGSAWRAYAQGRRVISGVELPDGLQLAEELPEIILTPTTKSDT
;
A
#
# COMPACT_ATOMS: atom_id res chain seq x y z
N MET A 1 -19.97 -14.87 16.49
CA MET A 1 -19.65 -14.61 15.07
C MET A 1 -18.30 -15.25 14.80
N SER A 2 -18.23 -16.29 13.98
CA SER A 2 -16.93 -16.78 13.49
C SER A 2 -16.49 -15.85 12.37
N PHE A 3 -15.36 -15.17 12.55
CA PHE A 3 -14.75 -14.41 11.47
C PHE A 3 -14.02 -15.40 10.57
N ASP A 4 -14.64 -15.79 9.47
CA ASP A 4 -13.98 -16.64 8.49
C ASP A 4 -12.77 -15.91 7.90
N VAL A 5 -11.62 -16.59 7.88
CA VAL A 5 -10.33 -16.02 7.47
C VAL A 5 -10.13 -16.29 5.99
N MET A 6 -10.23 -15.25 5.18
CA MET A 6 -10.06 -15.38 3.73
C MET A 6 -8.57 -15.33 3.37
N MET A 7 -7.94 -16.50 3.26
CA MET A 7 -6.54 -16.62 2.80
C MET A 7 -6.42 -16.48 1.29
N GLU A 8 -7.38 -16.99 0.53
CA GLU A 8 -7.47 -16.81 -0.92
C GLU A 8 -8.93 -16.56 -1.30
N SER A 9 -9.11 -15.77 -2.35
CA SER A 9 -10.42 -15.57 -2.96
C SER A 9 -10.60 -16.54 -4.14
N ASN A 10 -11.86 -16.84 -4.44
CA ASN A 10 -12.25 -17.55 -5.66
C ASN A 10 -13.41 -16.79 -6.31
N ARG A 11 -13.14 -16.17 -7.46
CA ARG A 11 -14.14 -15.41 -8.23
C ARG A 11 -14.25 -16.02 -9.64
N PRO A 12 -15.44 -15.99 -10.27
CA PRO A 12 -15.64 -16.50 -11.64
C PRO A 12 -15.08 -15.52 -12.70
N LEU A 13 -13.80 -15.17 -12.56
CA LEU A 13 -13.07 -14.24 -13.42
C LEU A 13 -11.65 -14.80 -13.64
N PRO A 14 -10.97 -14.46 -14.75
CA PRO A 14 -9.58 -14.83 -14.95
C PRO A 14 -8.68 -14.26 -13.83
N LEU A 15 -7.94 -15.13 -13.14
CA LEU A 15 -6.96 -14.68 -12.15
C LEU A 15 -5.82 -13.96 -12.86
N PHE A 16 -5.61 -12.69 -12.51
CA PHE A 16 -4.53 -11.88 -13.08
C PHE A 16 -3.23 -12.03 -12.28
N ARG A 17 -3.32 -11.91 -10.95
CA ARG A 17 -2.15 -12.03 -10.05
C ARG A 17 -2.61 -12.24 -8.61
N ARG A 18 -1.89 -13.05 -7.84
CA ARG A 18 -1.93 -13.00 -6.37
C ARG A 18 -0.69 -12.28 -5.86
N GLY A 19 -0.90 -11.15 -5.19
CA GLY A 19 0.14 -10.48 -4.42
C GLY A 19 0.18 -10.99 -2.98
N LYS A 20 1.06 -10.41 -2.15
CA LYS A 20 1.19 -10.76 -0.73
C LYS A 20 -0.15 -10.74 0.03
N VAL A 21 -0.98 -9.73 -0.24
CA VAL A 21 -2.23 -9.49 0.52
C VAL A 21 -3.49 -9.26 -0.33
N ARG A 22 -3.37 -9.25 -1.66
CA ARG A 22 -4.48 -9.00 -2.59
C ARG A 22 -4.49 -10.04 -3.70
N ASP A 23 -5.68 -10.46 -4.09
CA ASP A 23 -5.92 -11.23 -5.31
C ASP A 23 -6.54 -10.32 -6.37
N LEU A 24 -6.01 -10.36 -7.59
CA LEU A 24 -6.44 -9.51 -8.69
C LEU A 24 -7.04 -10.37 -9.78
N TYR A 25 -8.20 -9.98 -10.29
CA TYR A 25 -8.87 -10.63 -11.40
C TYR A 25 -9.02 -9.69 -12.58
N ASP A 26 -8.85 -10.22 -13.78
CA ASP A 26 -8.95 -9.46 -15.02
C ASP A 26 -10.42 -9.25 -15.40
N MET A 27 -10.77 -8.00 -15.73
CA MET A 27 -12.07 -7.58 -16.27
C MET A 27 -11.90 -6.76 -17.56
N GLY A 28 -10.84 -7.03 -18.34
CA GLY A 28 -10.52 -6.33 -19.58
C GLY A 28 -9.86 -4.98 -19.29
N LYS A 29 -10.61 -3.88 -19.45
CA LYS A 29 -10.14 -2.51 -19.12
C LYS A 29 -9.99 -2.29 -17.62
N PHE A 30 -10.60 -3.14 -16.80
CA PHE A 30 -10.62 -3.02 -15.34
C PHE A 30 -9.92 -4.20 -14.67
N LEU A 31 -9.64 -4.04 -13.39
CA LEU A 31 -9.27 -5.11 -12.48
C LEU A 31 -10.25 -5.16 -11.32
N LEU A 32 -10.62 -6.37 -10.89
CA LEU A 32 -11.21 -6.57 -9.58
C LEU A 32 -10.07 -6.81 -8.59
N ILE A 33 -9.96 -5.96 -7.58
CA ILE A 33 -9.02 -6.15 -6.47
C ILE A 33 -9.78 -6.72 -5.29
N VAL A 34 -9.38 -7.90 -4.83
CA VAL A 34 -9.92 -8.54 -3.61
C VAL A 34 -8.87 -8.47 -2.50
N SER A 35 -9.23 -7.83 -1.38
CA SER A 35 -8.38 -7.72 -0.19
C SER A 35 -8.57 -8.93 0.72
N THR A 36 -7.49 -9.68 0.92
CA THR A 36 -7.47 -10.91 1.72
C THR A 36 -7.05 -10.64 3.16
N ASP A 37 -7.22 -11.65 4.00
CA ASP A 37 -6.78 -11.63 5.40
C ASP A 37 -5.30 -12.02 5.57
N ARG A 38 -4.61 -12.38 4.46
CA ARG A 38 -3.17 -12.59 4.45
C ARG A 38 -2.43 -11.36 4.98
N ILE A 39 -1.34 -11.59 5.70
CA ILE A 39 -0.43 -10.58 6.21
C ILE A 39 1.00 -10.99 5.86
N SER A 40 1.87 -10.02 5.61
CA SER A 40 3.27 -10.26 5.33
C SER A 40 4.17 -9.44 6.23
N ALA A 41 5.29 -10.01 6.65
CA ALA A 41 6.37 -9.34 7.36
C ALA A 41 7.71 -9.79 6.78
N PHE A 42 8.66 -8.87 6.63
CA PHE A 42 9.98 -9.14 6.04
C PHE A 42 9.89 -9.92 4.71
N ASP A 43 9.00 -9.46 3.83
CA ASP A 43 8.71 -10.05 2.51
C ASP A 43 8.16 -11.48 2.51
N PHE A 44 7.87 -12.06 3.68
CA PHE A 44 7.26 -13.38 3.82
C PHE A 44 5.77 -13.26 4.14
N VAL A 45 4.92 -14.02 3.45
CA VAL A 45 3.48 -14.14 3.76
C VAL A 45 3.31 -15.15 4.88
N LEU A 46 2.73 -14.72 6.00
CA LEU A 46 2.53 -15.59 7.16
C LEU A 46 1.49 -16.69 6.84
N PRO A 47 1.63 -17.89 7.43
CA PRO A 47 0.69 -18.99 7.21
C PRO A 47 -0.72 -18.69 7.73
N ASN A 48 -0.85 -17.76 8.68
CA ASN A 48 -2.10 -17.42 9.34
C ASN A 48 -2.56 -16.03 8.89
N GLY A 49 -3.85 -15.89 8.58
CA GLY A 49 -4.45 -14.59 8.30
C GLY A 49 -4.89 -13.85 9.56
N ILE A 50 -5.09 -12.55 9.43
CA ILE A 50 -5.73 -11.71 10.46
C ILE A 50 -7.21 -11.57 10.10
N PRO A 51 -8.15 -12.14 10.88
CA PRO A 51 -9.57 -12.07 10.57
C PRO A 51 -10.03 -10.62 10.34
N SER A 52 -10.86 -10.42 9.32
CA SER A 52 -11.43 -9.11 8.94
C SER A 52 -10.43 -8.02 8.49
N LYS A 53 -9.13 -8.33 8.39
CA LYS A 53 -8.13 -7.38 7.89
C LYS A 53 -8.44 -6.95 6.46
N GLY A 54 -8.78 -7.90 5.59
CA GLY A 54 -9.09 -7.61 4.18
C GLY A 54 -10.27 -6.64 4.04
N TRP A 55 -11.31 -6.83 4.88
CA TRP A 55 -12.45 -5.94 4.98
C TRP A 55 -12.04 -4.52 5.43
N ALA A 56 -11.34 -4.43 6.56
CA ALA A 56 -10.95 -3.14 7.14
C ALA A 56 -10.10 -2.31 6.18
N LEU A 57 -9.11 -2.94 5.54
CA LEU A 57 -8.19 -2.25 4.62
C LEU A 57 -8.86 -1.88 3.28
N ASN A 58 -9.79 -2.70 2.79
CA ASN A 58 -10.57 -2.35 1.61
C ASN A 58 -11.43 -1.12 1.87
N MET A 59 -12.18 -1.10 2.98
CA MET A 59 -13.04 0.03 3.34
C MET A 59 -12.23 1.31 3.63
N LEU A 60 -11.07 1.19 4.27
CA LEU A 60 -10.16 2.33 4.45
C LEU A 60 -9.67 2.88 3.10
N SER A 61 -9.35 2.01 2.14
CA SER A 61 -8.95 2.41 0.80
C SER A 61 -10.08 3.12 0.06
N VAL A 62 -11.30 2.57 0.09
CA VAL A 62 -12.50 3.20 -0.48
C VAL A 62 -12.71 4.60 0.09
N TYR A 63 -12.61 4.76 1.42
CA TYR A 63 -12.71 6.05 2.07
C TYR A 63 -11.70 7.06 1.50
N TRP A 64 -10.41 6.69 1.42
CA TRP A 64 -9.37 7.60 0.94
C TRP A 64 -9.48 7.92 -0.55
N PHE A 65 -9.88 6.95 -1.39
CA PHE A 65 -10.12 7.23 -2.80
C PHE A 65 -11.26 8.24 -2.99
N GLU A 66 -12.36 8.09 -2.25
CA GLU A 66 -13.47 9.04 -2.30
C GLU A 66 -13.11 10.41 -1.73
N LYS A 67 -12.34 10.46 -0.64
CA LYS A 67 -11.93 11.72 -0.01
C LYS A 67 -10.93 12.52 -0.83
N THR A 68 -10.12 11.87 -1.65
CA THR A 68 -9.04 12.51 -2.41
C THR A 68 -9.33 12.65 -3.90
N LYS A 69 -10.51 12.20 -4.38
CA LYS A 69 -10.86 12.23 -5.81
C LYS A 69 -10.85 13.62 -6.46
N ASN A 70 -11.02 14.68 -5.66
CA ASN A 70 -10.96 16.07 -6.09
C ASN A 70 -9.55 16.67 -6.06
N ILE A 71 -8.57 15.96 -5.50
CA ILE A 71 -7.16 16.40 -5.40
C ILE A 71 -6.37 15.91 -6.62
N PHE A 72 -6.47 14.62 -6.93
CA PHE A 72 -5.79 14.01 -8.07
C PHE A 72 -6.59 12.81 -8.60
N PRO A 73 -6.59 12.55 -9.93
CA PRO A 73 -7.25 11.38 -10.49
C PRO A 73 -6.72 10.09 -9.86
N ASN A 74 -7.62 9.18 -9.50
CA ASN A 74 -7.25 7.86 -8.99
C ASN A 74 -7.94 6.76 -9.80
N HIS A 75 -7.46 5.52 -9.66
CA HIS A 75 -7.94 4.40 -10.46
C HIS A 75 -9.25 3.78 -9.95
N PHE A 76 -9.79 4.23 -8.82
CA PHE A 76 -10.97 3.63 -8.20
C PHE A 76 -12.22 3.95 -9.02
N ILE A 77 -13.02 2.92 -9.32
CA ILE A 77 -14.27 3.07 -10.08
C ILE A 77 -15.46 2.89 -9.15
N GLU A 78 -15.50 1.77 -8.42
CA GLU A 78 -16.60 1.47 -7.50
C GLU A 78 -16.20 0.40 -6.47
N LYS A 79 -16.87 0.45 -5.31
CA LYS A 79 -16.86 -0.65 -4.34
C LYS A 79 -17.77 -1.75 -4.86
N VAL A 80 -17.25 -2.97 -5.00
CA VAL A 80 -18.04 -4.13 -5.46
C VAL A 80 -18.68 -4.85 -4.28
N ASP A 81 -17.90 -5.08 -3.23
CA ASP A 81 -18.37 -5.55 -1.92
C ASP A 81 -17.41 -5.03 -0.83
N ASP A 82 -17.62 -5.42 0.43
CA ASP A 82 -16.82 -4.88 1.53
C ASP A 82 -15.35 -5.34 1.53
N ARG A 83 -14.98 -6.31 0.69
CA ARG A 83 -13.60 -6.79 0.52
C ARG A 83 -13.03 -6.54 -0.88
N SER A 84 -13.82 -5.99 -1.80
CA SER A 84 -13.38 -5.83 -3.18
C SER A 84 -13.84 -4.54 -3.84
N MET A 85 -13.01 -4.10 -4.78
CA MET A 85 -13.25 -2.90 -5.57
C MET A 85 -12.88 -3.15 -7.03
N LYS A 86 -13.58 -2.46 -7.92
CA LYS A 86 -13.24 -2.39 -9.34
C LYS A 86 -12.40 -1.15 -9.57
N VAL A 87 -11.29 -1.33 -10.28
CA VAL A 87 -10.36 -0.25 -10.60
C VAL A 87 -10.04 -0.23 -12.09
N LEU A 88 -9.69 0.93 -12.63
CA LEU A 88 -9.10 1.06 -13.95
C LEU A 88 -7.75 0.34 -13.98
N LYS A 89 -7.52 -0.50 -15.00
CA LYS A 89 -6.20 -1.09 -15.24
C LYS A 89 -5.27 0.02 -15.71
N ALA A 90 -4.35 0.43 -14.84
CA ALA A 90 -3.40 1.50 -15.09
C ALA A 90 -2.02 0.95 -15.47
N GLU A 91 -1.29 1.67 -16.32
CA GLU A 91 0.14 1.46 -16.52
C GLU A 91 0.89 1.98 -15.28
N ARG A 92 1.70 1.12 -14.67
CA ARG A 92 2.43 1.45 -13.44
C ARG A 92 3.73 2.16 -13.79
N ILE A 93 4.00 3.26 -13.11
CA ILE A 93 5.34 3.84 -13.02
C ILE A 93 6.05 3.17 -11.84
N ASP A 94 7.25 2.64 -12.07
CA ASP A 94 7.96 1.77 -11.13
C ASP A 94 8.75 2.55 -10.06
N VAL A 95 8.06 3.51 -9.45
CA VAL A 95 8.54 4.36 -8.36
C VAL A 95 7.57 4.29 -7.20
N GLU A 96 8.08 4.11 -6.00
CA GLU A 96 7.30 4.24 -4.76
C GLU A 96 7.52 5.65 -4.19
N TRP A 97 6.46 6.46 -4.22
CA TRP A 97 6.47 7.80 -3.64
C TRP A 97 6.17 7.74 -2.15
N VAL A 98 7.17 8.02 -1.32
CA VAL A 98 7.02 8.02 0.15
C VAL A 98 7.11 9.44 0.68
N ALA A 99 6.00 9.96 1.18
CA ALA A 99 5.94 11.21 1.94
C ALA A 99 6.25 10.95 3.42
N ARG A 100 7.05 11.81 4.05
CA ARG A 100 7.42 11.68 5.46
C ARG A 100 7.25 13.01 6.17
N SER A 101 6.51 12.99 7.28
CA SER A 101 6.49 14.08 8.27
C SER A 101 7.28 13.72 9.52
N TYR A 102 7.68 12.45 9.70
CA TYR A 102 8.47 11.98 10.84
C TYR A 102 9.69 11.18 10.39
N LEU A 103 10.82 11.33 11.09
CA LEU A 103 12.06 10.62 10.78
C LEU A 103 12.04 9.20 11.38
N TYR A 104 11.65 8.22 10.55
CA TYR A 104 11.56 6.82 10.95
C TYR A 104 12.04 5.85 9.85
N GLY A 105 12.16 4.57 10.19
CA GLY A 105 12.40 3.48 9.24
C GLY A 105 13.74 3.60 8.50
N SER A 106 13.73 3.40 7.18
CA SER A 106 14.95 3.47 6.35
C SER A 106 15.61 4.85 6.38
N ALA A 107 14.83 5.94 6.44
CA ALA A 107 15.38 7.29 6.52
C ALA A 107 16.15 7.52 7.83
N TRP A 108 15.58 7.11 8.97
CA TRP A 108 16.29 7.17 10.25
C TRP A 108 17.58 6.35 10.25
N ARG A 109 17.53 5.11 9.73
CA ARG A 109 18.73 4.24 9.69
C ARG A 109 19.90 4.91 8.93
N ALA A 110 19.62 5.54 7.79
CA ALA A 110 20.62 6.28 7.04
C ALA A 110 21.10 7.52 7.80
N TYR A 111 20.19 8.28 8.42
CA TYR A 111 20.51 9.48 9.20
C TYR A 111 21.40 9.17 10.41
N ALA A 112 21.07 8.12 11.16
CA ALA A 112 21.85 7.64 12.30
C ALA A 112 23.25 7.14 11.89
N GLN A 113 23.43 6.73 10.63
CA GLN A 113 24.73 6.39 10.04
C GLN A 113 25.50 7.62 9.50
N GLY A 114 25.02 8.83 9.80
CA GLY A 114 25.68 10.09 9.42
C GLY A 114 25.23 10.68 8.08
N ARG A 115 24.27 10.06 7.37
CA ARG A 115 23.79 10.59 6.09
C ARG A 115 22.82 11.75 6.34
N ARG A 116 23.09 12.92 5.74
CA ARG A 116 22.18 14.08 5.81
C ARG A 116 21.33 14.27 4.56
N VAL A 117 21.80 13.80 3.41
CA VAL A 117 21.03 13.87 2.16
C VAL A 117 20.30 12.55 1.89
N ILE A 118 18.98 12.54 2.03
CA ILE A 118 18.10 11.38 1.84
C ILE A 118 17.19 11.63 0.64
N SER A 119 17.36 10.85 -0.43
CA SER A 119 16.59 10.97 -1.68
C SER A 119 16.60 12.40 -2.28
N GLY A 120 17.74 13.09 -2.16
CA GLY A 120 17.93 14.46 -2.64
C GLY A 120 17.51 15.57 -1.66
N VAL A 121 16.95 15.21 -0.50
CA VAL A 121 16.56 16.17 0.54
C VAL A 121 17.62 16.21 1.64
N GLU A 122 18.13 17.39 1.95
CA GLU A 122 19.04 17.63 3.07
C GLU A 122 18.25 17.76 4.38
N LEU A 123 18.63 16.99 5.38
CA LEU A 123 18.03 17.01 6.71
C LEU A 123 18.91 17.81 7.68
N PRO A 124 18.30 18.58 8.61
CA PRO A 124 19.04 19.27 9.64
C PRO A 124 19.72 18.28 10.59
N ASP A 125 20.80 18.74 11.23
CA ASP A 125 21.45 18.03 12.32
C ASP A 125 20.58 18.01 13.60
N GLY A 126 20.93 17.11 14.52
CA GLY A 126 20.32 17.04 15.85
C GLY A 126 18.98 16.28 15.93
N LEU A 127 18.40 15.89 14.79
CA LEU A 127 17.15 15.11 14.77
C LEU A 127 17.28 13.76 15.51
N GLN A 128 16.21 13.38 16.20
CA GLN A 128 16.06 12.13 16.94
C GLN A 128 15.14 11.14 16.22
N LEU A 129 15.15 9.89 16.70
CA LEU A 129 14.25 8.85 16.19
C LEU A 129 12.79 9.27 16.42
N ALA A 130 11.97 9.18 15.36
CA ALA A 130 10.56 9.56 15.37
C ALA A 130 10.29 11.05 15.60
N GLU A 131 11.29 11.91 15.46
CA GLU A 131 11.09 13.36 15.50
C GLU A 131 10.32 13.84 14.27
N GLU A 132 9.49 14.87 14.47
CA GLU A 132 8.79 15.55 13.39
C GLU A 132 9.77 16.33 12.52
N LEU A 133 9.65 16.21 11.22
CA LEU A 133 10.48 16.93 10.26
C LEU A 133 9.97 18.36 10.11
N PRO A 134 10.87 19.35 9.88
CA PRO A 134 10.46 20.74 9.67
C PRO A 134 9.47 20.92 8.51
N GLU A 135 9.57 20.07 7.49
CA GLU A 135 8.70 20.04 6.33
C GLU A 135 8.42 18.59 5.91
N ILE A 136 7.31 18.37 5.19
CA ILE A 136 7.02 17.08 4.58
C ILE A 136 8.00 16.85 3.43
N ILE A 137 8.75 15.76 3.50
CA ILE A 137 9.72 15.41 2.46
C ILE A 137 9.22 14.25 1.59
N LEU A 138 9.58 14.26 0.31
CA LEU A 138 9.37 13.14 -0.60
C LEU A 138 10.66 12.33 -0.73
N THR A 139 10.55 11.02 -0.50
CA THR A 139 11.67 10.08 -0.58
C THR A 139 11.34 8.95 -1.55
N PRO A 140 11.39 9.22 -2.87
CA PRO A 140 11.09 8.20 -3.86
C PRO A 140 12.09 7.04 -3.77
N THR A 141 11.61 5.82 -3.94
CA THR A 141 12.45 4.62 -4.07
C THR A 141 12.04 3.83 -5.31
N THR A 142 13.00 3.11 -5.89
CA THR A 142 12.71 2.16 -6.96
C THR A 142 11.96 0.97 -6.39
N LYS A 143 11.04 0.43 -7.19
CA LYS A 143 10.44 -0.86 -6.88
C LYS A 143 11.38 -1.98 -7.31
N SER A 144 11.85 -2.79 -6.37
CA SER A 144 12.51 -4.05 -6.69
C SER A 144 11.44 -5.10 -6.96
N ASP A 145 11.38 -5.63 -8.17
CA ASP A 145 10.60 -6.84 -8.41
C ASP A 145 11.27 -8.01 -7.66
N THR A 146 10.47 -8.77 -6.93
CA THR A 146 10.84 -10.08 -6.36
C THR A 146 9.96 -11.13 -7.03
#